data_AF-A0A920I1X2-F1
#
_entry.id   AF-A0A920I1X2-F1
#
_cell.length_a   1.000
_cell.length_b   1.000
_cell.length_c   1.000
_cell.angle_alpha   90.00
_cell.angle_beta   90.00
_cell.angle_gamma   90.00
#
_symmetry.space_group_name_H-M   'P 1'
#
loop_
_entity.id
_entity.type
_entity.pdbx_description
1 polymer ?
#
loop_
_entity_poly.entity_id
_entity_poly.type
_entity_poly.pdbx_seq_one_letter_code
_entity_poly.pdbx_strand_id
1 'polypeptide(L)'
;MQTAPRFDIDMDALWHDPYPQLARLRAEAPVAFVPQLDGIVFTRRDDIDIWEKRIDIFSSEQPGGLMTRLMGQNMMRHDGDAHQSQRRAMQPAVSPRAVQRHWRNAFREAAVRVLDELAPKGRADLCTDYAMTLSGEALRLITGLDNVTAHEMDAHSQAMIDGISNYAGDADIEARCLGAVAALDAAIGARLDDFAASPPDPDSIDGVSVIAVLQRAGATHDQILANVKLVISGGQNEPRDAIAGAAWALLTHPDQLASLMDGTVGWDRAFDEYVRWMAPIGMSPRASPAAPRSAM
;
A
#
# COMPACT_ATOMS: atom_id res chain seq x y z
N MET A 1 -15.30 -2.68 -33.53
CA MET A 1 -14.77 -2.02 -32.33
C MET A 1 -13.41 -1.48 -32.71
N GLN A 2 -13.21 -0.17 -32.69
CA GLN A 2 -11.89 0.41 -32.96
C GLN A 2 -11.00 -0.03 -31.79
N THR A 3 -10.04 -0.92 -32.06
CA THR A 3 -9.07 -1.37 -31.06
C THR A 3 -8.26 -0.16 -30.62
N ALA A 4 -8.09 0.03 -29.31
CA ALA A 4 -7.22 1.09 -28.79
C ALA A 4 -5.87 1.07 -29.52
N PRO A 5 -5.24 2.23 -29.81
CA PRO A 5 -3.94 2.26 -30.46
C PRO A 5 -2.94 1.41 -29.67
N ARG A 6 -2.08 0.67 -30.37
CA ARG A 6 -0.97 -0.06 -29.73
C ARG A 6 0.13 0.94 -29.38
N PHE A 7 0.65 0.85 -28.17
CA PHE A 7 1.83 1.61 -27.74
C PHE A 7 2.81 0.67 -27.03
N ASP A 8 4.03 0.58 -27.54
CA ASP A 8 5.08 -0.25 -26.96
C ASP A 8 5.91 0.55 -25.94
N ILE A 9 6.15 -0.07 -24.78
CA ILE A 9 6.96 0.46 -23.69
C ILE A 9 8.22 -0.41 -23.55
N ASP A 10 9.36 0.24 -23.34
CA ASP A 10 10.58 -0.41 -22.89
C ASP A 10 10.50 -0.63 -21.37
N MET A 11 10.39 -1.88 -20.95
CA MET A 11 10.22 -2.23 -19.53
C MET A 11 11.45 -1.91 -18.68
N ASP A 12 12.66 -1.97 -19.25
CA ASP A 12 13.90 -1.65 -18.52
C ASP A 12 14.02 -0.14 -18.30
N ALA A 13 13.75 0.65 -19.33
CA ALA A 13 13.73 2.10 -19.20
C ALA A 13 12.60 2.56 -18.26
N LEU A 14 11.43 1.91 -18.30
CA LEU A 14 10.30 2.21 -17.41
C LEU A 14 10.66 1.96 -15.93
N TRP A 15 11.41 0.90 -15.67
CA TRP A 15 11.86 0.54 -14.32
C TRP A 15 12.81 1.59 -13.72
N HIS A 16 13.71 2.16 -14.53
CA HIS A 16 14.68 3.16 -14.07
C HIS A 16 14.09 4.56 -13.98
N ASP A 17 13.33 4.98 -15.00
CA ASP A 17 12.64 6.27 -15.03
C ASP A 17 11.35 6.15 -15.86
N PRO A 18 10.18 6.07 -15.21
CA PRO A 18 8.92 5.90 -15.92
C PRO A 18 8.46 7.17 -16.63
N TYR A 19 8.92 8.35 -16.21
CA TYR A 19 8.31 9.62 -16.60
C TYR A 19 8.46 9.97 -18.09
N PRO A 20 9.61 9.75 -18.76
CA PRO A 20 9.76 10.02 -20.18
C PRO A 20 8.81 9.20 -21.05
N GLN A 21 8.66 7.90 -20.77
CA GLN A 21 7.77 7.03 -21.54
C GLN A 21 6.30 7.33 -21.24
N LEU A 22 5.94 7.58 -19.99
CA LEU A 22 4.59 8.02 -19.62
C LEU A 22 4.25 9.38 -20.24
N ALA A 23 5.21 10.30 -20.38
CA ALA A 23 5.02 11.58 -21.07
C ALA A 23 4.75 11.38 -22.57
N ARG A 24 5.50 10.47 -23.22
CA ARG A 24 5.26 10.11 -24.63
C ARG A 24 3.88 9.48 -24.81
N LEU A 25 3.51 8.53 -23.95
CA LEU A 25 2.20 7.89 -23.98
C LEU A 25 1.06 8.90 -23.78
N ARG A 26 1.17 9.84 -22.83
CA ARG A 26 0.19 10.93 -22.62
C ARG A 26 0.00 11.83 -23.84
N ALA A 27 1.11 12.10 -24.56
CA ALA A 27 1.12 13.02 -25.68
C ALA A 27 0.57 12.37 -26.97
N GLU A 28 0.95 11.14 -27.24
CA GLU A 28 0.68 10.46 -28.52
C GLU A 28 -0.58 9.59 -28.49
N ALA A 29 -0.81 8.86 -27.40
CA ALA A 29 -1.86 7.86 -27.28
C ALA A 29 -2.34 7.73 -25.81
N PRO A 30 -3.04 8.74 -25.26
CA PRO A 30 -3.36 8.81 -23.82
C PRO A 30 -4.20 7.65 -23.29
N VAL A 31 -4.89 6.94 -24.19
CA VAL A 31 -5.55 5.66 -23.97
C VAL A 31 -5.03 4.69 -25.03
N ALA A 32 -4.25 3.69 -24.63
CA ALA A 32 -3.60 2.76 -25.55
C ALA A 32 -3.57 1.34 -24.99
N PHE A 33 -3.61 0.35 -25.88
CA PHE A 33 -3.24 -1.02 -25.52
C PHE A 33 -1.71 -1.11 -25.43
N VAL A 34 -1.20 -1.51 -24.27
CA VAL A 34 0.23 -1.70 -23.98
C VAL A 34 0.50 -3.21 -23.87
N PRO A 35 1.11 -3.83 -24.90
CA PRO A 35 1.32 -5.27 -24.97
C PRO A 35 2.16 -5.82 -23.81
N GLN A 36 3.14 -5.06 -23.34
CA GLN A 36 4.04 -5.45 -22.24
C GLN A 36 3.30 -5.56 -20.89
N LEU A 37 2.14 -4.91 -20.77
CA LEU A 37 1.27 -4.95 -19.58
C LEU A 37 -0.02 -5.75 -19.83
N ASP A 38 -0.20 -6.29 -21.05
CA ASP A 38 -1.42 -6.94 -21.53
C ASP A 38 -2.70 -6.17 -21.15
N GLY A 39 -2.69 -4.84 -21.33
CA GLY A 39 -3.74 -4.00 -20.79
C GLY A 39 -3.93 -2.67 -21.54
N ILE A 40 -5.11 -2.08 -21.36
CA ILE A 40 -5.38 -0.70 -21.78
C ILE A 40 -4.92 0.24 -20.68
N VAL A 41 -4.04 1.17 -21.00
CA VAL A 41 -3.46 2.13 -20.06
C VAL A 41 -4.05 3.51 -20.30
N PHE A 42 -4.53 4.14 -19.22
CA PHE A 42 -4.95 5.54 -19.16
C PHE A 42 -3.83 6.34 -18.50
N THR A 43 -3.45 7.47 -19.10
CA THR A 43 -2.32 8.25 -18.58
C THR A 43 -2.64 9.71 -18.27
N ARG A 44 -3.78 10.23 -18.72
CA ARG A 44 -4.22 11.60 -18.37
C ARG A 44 -4.97 11.59 -17.05
N ARG A 45 -4.65 12.56 -16.19
CA ARG A 45 -5.27 12.74 -14.87
C ARG A 45 -6.79 12.78 -14.95
N ASP A 46 -7.36 13.54 -15.89
CA ASP A 46 -8.81 13.70 -15.99
C ASP A 46 -9.52 12.45 -16.48
N ASP A 47 -8.89 11.68 -17.39
CA ASP A 47 -9.43 10.39 -17.80
C ASP A 47 -9.43 9.42 -16.60
N ILE A 48 -8.33 9.35 -15.84
CA ILE A 48 -8.24 8.50 -14.65
C ILE A 48 -9.30 8.88 -13.62
N ASP A 49 -9.44 10.17 -13.29
CA ASP A 49 -10.40 10.70 -12.30
C ASP A 49 -11.87 10.43 -12.67
N ILE A 50 -12.18 10.34 -13.97
CA ILE A 50 -13.51 9.96 -14.47
C ILE A 50 -13.69 8.44 -14.41
N TRP A 51 -12.77 7.69 -15.00
CA TRP A 51 -12.95 6.26 -15.24
C TRP A 51 -12.72 5.40 -14.00
N GLU A 52 -11.88 5.83 -13.05
CA GLU A 52 -11.65 5.09 -11.81
C GLU A 52 -12.91 4.95 -10.94
N LYS A 53 -13.86 5.89 -11.10
CA LYS A 53 -15.13 5.94 -10.33
C LYS A 53 -16.25 5.14 -11.02
N ARG A 54 -16.05 4.74 -12.28
CA ARG A 54 -17.03 3.98 -13.08
C ARG A 54 -16.87 2.49 -12.85
N ILE A 55 -17.10 2.05 -11.61
CA ILE A 55 -16.96 0.64 -11.20
C ILE A 55 -17.93 -0.30 -11.94
N ASP A 56 -19.01 0.24 -12.52
CA ASP A 56 -19.91 -0.48 -13.43
C ASP A 56 -19.26 -0.86 -14.77
N ILE A 57 -18.19 -0.15 -15.16
CA ILE A 57 -17.41 -0.37 -16.39
C ILE A 57 -16.02 -0.91 -16.07
N PHE A 58 -15.39 -0.43 -15.00
CA PHE A 58 -14.03 -0.74 -14.57
C PHE A 58 -14.06 -1.21 -13.13
N SER A 59 -14.43 -2.48 -12.97
CA SER A 59 -14.58 -3.15 -11.69
C SER A 59 -13.23 -3.29 -10.96
N SER A 60 -13.28 -3.23 -9.64
CA SER A 60 -12.13 -3.56 -8.78
C SER A 60 -12.01 -5.07 -8.53
N GLU A 61 -13.06 -5.83 -8.84
CA GLU A 61 -13.10 -7.28 -8.65
C GLU A 61 -12.16 -7.98 -9.63
N GLN A 62 -11.26 -8.79 -9.08
CA GLN A 62 -10.28 -9.56 -9.84
C GLN A 62 -10.13 -10.94 -9.20
N PRO A 63 -11.14 -11.83 -9.30
CA PRO A 63 -11.13 -13.12 -8.60
C PRO A 63 -9.94 -14.01 -8.99
N GLY A 64 -9.45 -13.89 -10.22
CA GLY A 64 -8.24 -14.57 -10.70
C GLY A 64 -6.94 -13.81 -10.47
N GLY A 65 -7.00 -12.58 -9.97
CA GLY A 65 -5.82 -11.74 -9.73
C GLY A 65 -4.95 -12.28 -8.60
N LEU A 66 -3.64 -12.08 -8.70
CA LEU A 66 -2.66 -12.61 -7.74
C LEU A 66 -2.95 -12.16 -6.30
N MET A 67 -3.36 -10.90 -6.10
CA MET A 67 -3.76 -10.41 -4.78
C MET A 67 -4.91 -11.23 -4.17
N THR A 68 -5.98 -11.48 -4.92
CA THR A 68 -7.11 -12.26 -4.40
C THR A 68 -6.73 -13.71 -4.16
N ARG A 69 -5.93 -14.32 -5.06
CA ARG A 69 -5.50 -15.71 -4.94
C ARG A 69 -4.52 -15.95 -3.79
N LEU A 70 -3.57 -15.04 -3.57
CA LEU A 70 -2.48 -15.22 -2.61
C LEU A 70 -2.82 -14.65 -1.23
N MET A 71 -3.50 -13.50 -1.17
CA MET A 71 -3.79 -12.79 0.08
C MET A 71 -5.26 -12.87 0.50
N GLY A 72 -6.13 -13.45 -0.33
CA GLY A 72 -7.59 -13.41 -0.13
C GLY A 72 -8.23 -12.12 -0.69
N GLN A 73 -9.55 -12.16 -0.88
CA GLN A 73 -10.30 -11.00 -1.39
C GLN A 73 -10.50 -9.95 -0.29
N ASN A 74 -9.63 -8.94 -0.28
CA ASN A 74 -9.70 -7.80 0.63
C ASN A 74 -10.63 -6.69 0.09
N MET A 75 -10.91 -5.67 0.91
CA MET A 75 -11.84 -4.60 0.57
C MET A 75 -11.48 -3.82 -0.72
N MET A 76 -10.21 -3.79 -1.14
CA MET A 76 -9.79 -3.12 -2.38
C MET A 76 -10.22 -3.90 -3.63
N ARG A 77 -10.58 -5.19 -3.48
CA ARG A 77 -11.05 -6.08 -4.56
C ARG A 77 -12.54 -6.34 -4.50
N HIS A 78 -13.29 -5.41 -3.93
CA HIS A 78 -14.75 -5.38 -3.94
C HIS A 78 -15.24 -4.06 -4.55
N ASP A 79 -16.46 -4.08 -5.09
CA ASP A 79 -17.16 -2.89 -5.55
C ASP A 79 -18.42 -2.62 -4.70
N GLY A 80 -18.98 -1.41 -4.84
CA GLY A 80 -20.29 -1.05 -4.29
C GLY A 80 -20.44 -1.28 -2.78
N ASP A 81 -21.57 -1.89 -2.39
CA ASP A 81 -21.95 -2.06 -0.99
C ASP A 81 -20.99 -2.97 -0.20
N ALA A 82 -20.44 -4.00 -0.85
CA ALA A 82 -19.47 -4.90 -0.21
C ALA A 82 -18.19 -4.15 0.18
N HIS A 83 -17.65 -3.34 -0.74
CA HIS A 83 -16.51 -2.45 -0.47
C HIS A 83 -16.84 -1.47 0.67
N GLN A 84 -17.97 -0.76 0.56
CA GLN A 84 -18.35 0.25 1.55
C GLN A 84 -18.56 -0.36 2.94
N SER A 85 -19.10 -1.58 3.02
CA SER A 85 -19.28 -2.27 4.30
C SER A 85 -17.94 -2.58 4.97
N GLN A 86 -17.00 -3.18 4.25
CA GLN A 86 -15.67 -3.50 4.81
C GLN A 86 -14.88 -2.23 5.14
N ARG A 87 -14.94 -1.21 4.27
CA ARG A 87 -14.30 0.09 4.51
C ARG A 87 -14.85 0.78 5.77
N ARG A 88 -16.17 0.72 6.01
CA ARG A 88 -16.78 1.24 7.24
C ARG A 88 -16.32 0.47 8.48
N ALA A 89 -16.18 -0.86 8.39
CA ALA A 89 -15.72 -1.68 9.51
C ALA A 89 -14.27 -1.33 9.92
N MET A 90 -13.41 -1.04 8.94
CA MET A 90 -11.99 -0.68 9.20
C MET A 90 -11.80 0.80 9.59
N GLN A 91 -12.73 1.68 9.20
CA GLN A 91 -12.60 3.14 9.37
C GLN A 91 -12.19 3.59 10.79
N PRO A 92 -12.68 3.00 11.89
CA PRO A 92 -12.31 3.46 13.23
C PRO A 92 -10.80 3.43 13.48
N ALA A 93 -10.09 2.42 12.95
CA ALA A 93 -8.64 2.29 13.10
C ALA A 93 -7.85 3.37 12.36
N VAL A 94 -8.38 3.90 11.26
CA VAL A 94 -7.68 4.88 10.40
C VAL A 94 -8.35 6.26 10.40
N SER A 95 -9.29 6.49 11.32
CA SER A 95 -10.05 7.74 11.39
C SER A 95 -9.14 8.92 11.81
N PRO A 96 -9.46 10.17 11.43
CA PRO A 96 -8.71 11.33 11.91
C PRO A 96 -8.62 11.41 13.43
N ARG A 97 -9.67 10.96 14.15
CA ARG A 97 -9.67 10.85 15.61
C ARG A 97 -8.62 9.84 16.09
N ALA A 98 -8.58 8.64 15.50
CA ALA A 98 -7.60 7.62 15.88
C ALA A 98 -6.16 8.08 15.61
N VAL A 99 -5.94 8.71 14.44
CA VAL A 99 -4.66 9.30 14.06
C VAL A 99 -4.21 10.34 15.09
N GLN A 100 -5.06 11.30 15.44
CA GLN A 100 -4.68 12.38 16.36
C GLN A 100 -4.54 11.92 17.81
N ARG A 101 -5.34 10.94 18.26
CA ARG A 101 -5.34 10.49 19.66
C ARG A 101 -4.31 9.42 19.96
N HIS A 102 -4.02 8.53 19.01
CA HIS A 102 -3.18 7.36 19.25
C HIS A 102 -1.95 7.37 18.35
N TRP A 103 -2.15 7.32 17.03
CA TRP A 103 -1.06 7.03 16.10
C TRP A 103 0.00 8.10 16.02
N ARG A 104 -0.39 9.39 16.04
CA ARG A 104 0.57 10.50 15.93
C ARG A 104 1.63 10.45 17.03
N ASN A 105 1.22 10.16 18.27
CA ASN A 105 2.16 10.10 19.38
C ASN A 105 2.94 8.78 19.36
N ALA A 106 2.27 7.64 19.14
CA ALA A 106 2.94 6.34 19.09
C ALA A 106 4.00 6.27 17.98
N PHE A 107 3.71 6.81 16.79
CA PHE A 107 4.66 6.86 15.68
C PHE A 107 5.79 7.86 15.93
N ARG A 108 5.53 8.98 16.61
CA ARG A 108 6.58 9.91 17.04
C ARG A 108 7.54 9.23 18.02
N GLU A 109 7.01 8.49 19.00
CA GLU A 109 7.83 7.76 19.96
C GLU A 109 8.66 6.67 19.28
N ALA A 110 8.07 5.94 18.33
CA ALA A 110 8.82 4.98 17.50
C ALA A 110 9.94 5.68 16.71
N ALA A 111 9.64 6.80 16.05
CA ALA A 111 10.63 7.57 15.29
C ALA A 111 11.79 8.05 16.16
N VAL A 112 11.50 8.56 17.36
CA VAL A 112 12.54 8.98 18.32
C VAL A 112 13.40 7.80 18.75
N ARG A 113 12.80 6.66 19.11
CA ARG A 113 13.56 5.46 19.49
C ARG A 113 14.52 5.00 18.39
N VAL A 114 14.03 4.91 17.15
CA VAL A 114 14.88 4.52 16.02
C VAL A 114 16.02 5.53 15.83
N LEU A 115 15.77 6.83 15.93
CA LEU A 115 16.82 7.85 15.84
C LEU A 115 17.84 7.77 16.99
N ASP A 116 17.39 7.52 18.22
CA ASP A 116 18.27 7.36 19.39
C ASP A 116 19.19 6.14 19.25
N GLU A 117 18.73 5.06 18.62
CA GLU A 117 19.54 3.88 18.30
C GLU A 117 20.56 4.13 17.18
N LEU A 118 20.22 5.00 16.22
CA LEU A 118 21.09 5.34 15.09
C LEU A 118 22.13 6.42 15.43
N ALA A 119 21.79 7.38 16.30
CA ALA A 119 22.63 8.53 16.58
C ALA A 119 24.07 8.18 17.02
N PRO A 120 24.31 7.19 17.91
CA PRO A 120 25.67 6.79 18.31
C PRO A 120 26.52 6.21 17.17
N LYS A 121 25.90 5.72 16.09
CA LYS A 121 26.61 5.13 14.94
C LYS A 121 27.24 6.19 14.04
N GLY A 122 26.78 7.44 14.11
CA GLY A 122 27.29 8.58 13.32
C GLY A 122 27.02 8.51 11.82
N ARG A 123 26.43 7.42 11.33
CA ARG A 123 26.01 7.17 9.95
C ARG A 123 24.89 6.13 9.94
N ALA A 124 24.01 6.22 8.94
CA ALA A 124 22.94 5.27 8.71
C ALA A 124 22.54 5.30 7.22
N ASP A 125 22.03 4.19 6.71
CA ASP A 125 21.24 4.17 5.49
C ASP A 125 19.81 4.60 5.82
N LEU A 126 19.37 5.73 5.25
CA LEU A 126 18.06 6.30 5.60
C LEU A 126 16.89 5.37 5.22
N CYS A 127 17.05 4.58 4.16
CA CYS A 127 16.01 3.65 3.73
C CYS A 127 15.96 2.46 4.67
N THR A 128 17.06 1.71 4.79
CA THR A 128 17.05 0.44 5.53
C THR A 128 17.09 0.64 7.04
N ASP A 129 17.90 1.57 7.53
CA ASP A 129 18.11 1.69 8.98
C ASP A 129 17.00 2.50 9.65
N TYR A 130 16.39 3.46 8.93
CA TYR A 130 15.37 4.36 9.49
C TYR A 130 13.96 4.14 8.91
N ALA A 131 13.75 4.40 7.62
CA ALA A 131 12.41 4.45 7.04
C ALA A 131 11.72 3.08 7.07
N MET A 132 12.46 2.01 6.77
CA MET A 132 11.96 0.64 6.79
C MET A 132 11.60 0.19 8.21
N THR A 133 12.49 0.44 9.18
CA THR A 133 12.27 0.15 10.60
C THR A 133 11.05 0.90 11.15
N LEU A 134 10.97 2.21 10.91
CA LEU A 134 9.86 3.04 11.38
C LEU A 134 8.52 2.60 10.78
N SER A 135 8.49 2.30 9.48
CA SER A 135 7.26 1.82 8.82
C SER A 135 6.81 0.48 9.41
N GLY A 136 7.76 -0.44 9.64
CA GLY A 136 7.46 -1.73 10.25
C GLY A 136 6.90 -1.58 11.67
N GLU A 137 7.50 -0.72 12.50
CA GLU A 137 7.01 -0.43 13.86
C GLU A 137 5.61 0.21 13.83
N ALA A 138 5.36 1.14 12.91
CA ALA A 138 4.04 1.75 12.73
C ALA A 138 2.99 0.69 12.33
N LEU A 139 3.36 -0.24 11.44
CA LEU A 139 2.51 -1.34 11.00
C LEU A 139 2.16 -2.30 12.13
N ARG A 140 3.12 -2.68 12.98
CA ARG A 140 2.86 -3.53 14.16
C ARG A 140 1.76 -2.92 15.03
N LEU A 141 1.88 -1.63 15.31
CA LEU A 141 0.93 -0.89 16.15
C LEU A 141 -0.44 -0.78 15.49
N ILE A 142 -0.50 -0.36 14.22
CA ILE A 142 -1.80 -0.12 13.55
C ILE A 142 -2.55 -1.43 13.28
N THR A 143 -1.84 -2.52 13.00
CA THR A 143 -2.45 -3.83 12.77
C THR A 143 -2.86 -4.52 14.08
N GLY A 144 -2.13 -4.28 15.17
CA GLY A 144 -2.29 -4.99 16.45
C GLY A 144 -1.42 -6.25 16.54
N LEU A 145 -0.46 -6.42 15.63
CA LEU A 145 0.48 -7.55 15.57
C LEU A 145 1.73 -7.26 16.41
N ASP A 146 1.57 -7.22 17.73
CA ASP A 146 2.69 -7.08 18.68
C ASP A 146 3.63 -8.31 18.66
N ASN A 147 3.09 -9.47 18.25
CA ASN A 147 3.74 -10.76 18.08
C ASN A 147 4.54 -10.92 16.78
N VAL A 148 4.64 -9.89 15.96
CA VAL A 148 5.48 -9.83 14.76
C VAL A 148 6.46 -8.67 14.92
N THR A 149 7.76 -8.87 14.70
CA THR A 149 8.76 -7.79 14.77
C THR A 149 8.71 -6.87 13.54
N ALA A 150 9.30 -5.67 13.59
CA ALA A 150 9.29 -4.76 12.44
C ALA A 150 10.06 -5.34 11.24
N HIS A 151 11.11 -6.10 11.50
CA HIS A 151 11.87 -6.79 10.45
C HIS A 151 11.06 -7.93 9.81
N GLU A 152 10.32 -8.72 10.60
CA GLU A 152 9.41 -9.73 10.05
C GLU A 152 8.26 -9.09 9.27
N MET A 153 7.72 -7.97 9.77
CA MET A 153 6.68 -7.20 9.09
C MET A 153 7.15 -6.75 7.69
N ASP A 154 8.36 -6.20 7.60
CA ASP A 154 8.97 -5.81 6.34
C ASP A 154 9.16 -7.01 5.39
N ALA A 155 9.78 -8.08 5.89
CA ALA A 155 10.04 -9.29 5.09
C ALA A 155 8.74 -9.93 4.56
N HIS A 156 7.70 -9.99 5.39
CA HIS A 156 6.39 -10.51 4.99
C HIS A 156 5.71 -9.59 3.98
N SER A 157 5.76 -8.26 4.19
CA SER A 157 5.23 -7.29 3.24
C SER A 157 5.92 -7.42 1.87
N GLN A 158 7.25 -7.46 1.84
CA GLN A 158 8.02 -7.59 0.61
C GLN A 158 7.70 -8.90 -0.13
N ALA A 159 7.61 -10.03 0.59
CA ALA A 159 7.24 -11.31 -0.01
C ALA A 159 5.81 -11.29 -0.60
N MET A 160 4.85 -10.60 0.05
CA MET A 160 3.52 -10.40 -0.50
C MET A 160 3.53 -9.52 -1.75
N ILE A 161 4.29 -8.42 -1.73
CA ILE A 161 4.39 -7.48 -2.85
C ILE A 161 5.01 -8.14 -4.09
N ASP A 162 6.09 -8.91 -3.89
CA ASP A 162 6.70 -9.72 -4.94
C ASP A 162 5.68 -10.74 -5.49
N GLY A 163 4.96 -11.40 -4.60
CA GLY A 163 3.93 -12.39 -4.94
C GLY A 163 2.79 -11.82 -5.78
N ILE A 164 2.22 -10.67 -5.40
CA ILE A 164 1.14 -10.04 -6.16
C ILE A 164 1.59 -9.41 -7.48
N SER A 165 2.90 -9.26 -7.66
CA SER A 165 3.54 -8.75 -8.87
C SER A 165 4.16 -9.86 -9.73
N ASN A 166 4.03 -11.13 -9.33
CA ASN A 166 4.64 -12.30 -9.98
C ASN A 166 3.91 -12.73 -11.27
N TYR A 167 3.75 -11.81 -12.22
CA TYR A 167 3.08 -12.10 -13.50
C TYR A 167 3.88 -13.06 -14.40
N ALA A 168 5.18 -13.21 -14.15
CA ALA A 168 6.02 -14.19 -14.84
C ALA A 168 5.82 -15.63 -14.34
N GLY A 169 5.16 -15.83 -13.20
CA GLY A 169 4.89 -17.17 -12.65
C GLY A 169 6.12 -17.87 -12.08
N ASP A 170 7.01 -17.13 -11.43
CA ASP A 170 8.18 -17.70 -10.74
C ASP A 170 7.73 -18.46 -9.49
N ALA A 171 8.03 -19.77 -9.44
CA ALA A 171 7.60 -20.65 -8.37
C ALA A 171 8.24 -20.32 -7.01
N ASP A 172 9.47 -19.81 -6.99
CA ASP A 172 10.16 -19.46 -5.75
C ASP A 172 9.59 -18.17 -5.15
N ILE A 173 9.19 -17.20 -5.99
CA ILE A 173 8.46 -16.00 -5.55
C ILE A 173 7.11 -16.40 -4.94
N GLU A 174 6.35 -17.26 -5.62
CA GLU A 174 5.06 -17.73 -5.11
C GLU A 174 5.22 -18.48 -3.78
N ALA A 175 6.20 -19.38 -3.67
CA ALA A 175 6.47 -20.12 -2.43
C ALA A 175 6.83 -19.20 -1.25
N ARG A 176 7.67 -18.17 -1.48
CA ARG A 176 7.99 -17.17 -0.44
C ARG A 176 6.76 -16.39 -0.01
N CYS A 177 5.93 -15.96 -0.95
CA CYS A 177 4.68 -15.26 -0.67
C CYS A 177 3.75 -16.12 0.19
N LEU A 178 3.52 -17.38 -0.19
CA LEU A 178 2.67 -18.30 0.56
C LEU A 178 3.20 -18.57 1.98
N GLY A 179 4.52 -18.66 2.15
CA GLY A 179 5.15 -18.76 3.46
C GLY A 179 4.89 -17.54 4.35
N ALA A 180 5.03 -16.33 3.79
CA ALA A 180 4.72 -15.09 4.51
C ALA A 180 3.24 -14.97 4.85
N VAL A 181 2.34 -15.34 3.93
CA VAL A 181 0.89 -15.37 4.17
C VAL A 181 0.54 -16.33 5.31
N ALA A 182 1.10 -17.54 5.32
CA ALA A 182 0.86 -18.50 6.38
C ALA A 182 1.36 -18.01 7.75
N ALA A 183 2.53 -17.37 7.79
CA ALA A 183 3.08 -16.78 9.03
C ALA A 183 2.19 -15.65 9.56
N LEU A 184 1.75 -14.74 8.69
CA LEU A 184 0.83 -13.66 9.05
C LEU A 184 -0.53 -14.19 9.48
N ASP A 185 -1.09 -15.20 8.80
CA ASP A 185 -2.38 -15.77 9.17
C ASP A 185 -2.33 -16.41 10.57
N ALA A 186 -1.22 -17.10 10.90
CA ALA A 186 -0.99 -17.62 12.25
C ALA A 186 -0.85 -16.50 13.29
N ALA A 187 -0.10 -15.43 12.98
CA ALA A 187 0.07 -14.29 13.88
C ALA A 187 -1.25 -13.55 14.14
N ILE A 188 -2.05 -13.31 13.10
CA ILE A 188 -3.37 -12.70 13.21
C ILE A 188 -4.32 -13.59 14.02
N GLY A 189 -4.30 -14.91 13.78
CA GLY A 189 -5.08 -15.89 14.54
C GLY A 189 -4.79 -15.82 16.04
N ALA A 190 -3.51 -15.80 16.43
CA ALA A 190 -3.12 -15.68 17.83
C ALA A 190 -3.63 -14.38 18.47
N ARG A 191 -3.57 -13.25 17.75
CA ARG A 191 -4.11 -11.97 18.25
C ARG A 191 -5.63 -11.96 18.39
N LEU A 192 -6.33 -12.62 17.48
CA LEU A 192 -7.78 -12.78 17.58
C LEU A 192 -8.18 -13.60 18.81
N ASP A 193 -7.44 -14.67 19.11
CA ASP A 193 -7.63 -15.49 20.29
C ASP A 193 -7.34 -14.70 21.59
N ASP A 194 -6.24 -13.93 21.62
CA ASP A 194 -5.90 -13.04 22.73
C ASP A 194 -7.01 -12.02 23.01
N PHE A 195 -7.51 -11.34 21.97
CA PHE A 195 -8.58 -10.36 22.09
C PHE A 195 -9.94 -10.98 22.41
N ALA A 196 -10.18 -12.24 22.05
CA ALA A 196 -11.38 -12.96 22.47
C ALA A 196 -11.32 -13.33 23.96
N ALA A 197 -10.15 -13.74 24.46
CA ALA A 197 -9.93 -14.08 25.86
C ALA A 197 -9.87 -12.85 26.77
N SER A 198 -9.26 -11.77 26.30
CA SER A 198 -9.10 -10.51 27.03
C SER A 198 -9.31 -9.31 26.09
N PRO A 199 -10.57 -8.90 25.85
CA PRO A 199 -10.88 -7.80 24.96
C PRO A 199 -10.20 -6.49 25.39
N PRO A 200 -9.46 -5.80 24.50
CA PRO A 200 -8.83 -4.52 24.84
C PRO A 200 -9.88 -3.43 25.03
N ASP A 201 -9.54 -2.39 25.80
CA ASP A 201 -10.34 -1.16 25.88
C ASP A 201 -10.48 -0.57 24.46
N PRO A 202 -11.70 -0.32 23.94
CA PRO A 202 -11.91 0.21 22.58
C PRO A 202 -11.21 1.53 22.27
N ASP A 203 -10.86 2.35 23.27
CA ASP A 203 -10.11 3.60 23.10
C ASP A 203 -8.60 3.43 23.44
N SER A 204 -8.09 2.21 23.64
CA SER A 204 -6.65 1.91 23.77
C SER A 204 -5.98 1.69 22.41
N ILE A 205 -4.63 1.71 22.37
CA ILE A 205 -3.85 1.41 21.14
C ILE A 205 -4.27 0.07 20.52
N ASP A 206 -4.39 -0.99 21.32
CA ASP A 206 -4.84 -2.29 20.83
C ASP A 206 -6.31 -2.26 20.40
N GLY A 207 -7.19 -1.59 21.14
CA GLY A 207 -8.63 -1.55 20.84
C GLY A 207 -9.00 -0.76 19.58
N VAL A 208 -8.11 0.16 19.16
CA VAL A 208 -8.21 0.88 17.87
C VAL A 208 -7.41 0.22 16.74
N SER A 209 -6.69 -0.88 16.99
CA SER A 209 -5.96 -1.61 15.95
C SER A 209 -6.91 -2.23 14.90
N VAL A 210 -6.39 -2.47 13.69
CA VAL A 210 -7.19 -3.05 12.58
C VAL A 210 -7.82 -4.39 12.97
N ILE A 211 -7.07 -5.29 13.62
CA ILE A 211 -7.61 -6.58 14.09
C ILE A 211 -8.77 -6.35 15.05
N ALA A 212 -8.58 -5.52 16.08
CA ALA A 212 -9.61 -5.29 17.11
C ALA A 212 -10.87 -4.61 16.55
N VAL A 213 -10.72 -3.63 15.65
CA VAL A 213 -11.89 -2.94 15.07
C VAL A 213 -12.68 -3.87 14.15
N LEU A 214 -12.02 -4.70 13.35
CA LEU A 214 -12.70 -5.64 12.46
C LEU A 214 -13.39 -6.77 13.23
N GLN A 215 -12.73 -7.32 14.25
CA GLN A 215 -13.33 -8.33 15.14
C GLN A 215 -14.57 -7.77 15.83
N ARG A 216 -14.50 -6.56 16.38
CA ARG A 216 -15.64 -5.88 17.03
C ARG A 216 -16.77 -5.53 16.06
N ALA A 217 -16.44 -5.25 14.80
CA ALA A 217 -17.43 -5.04 13.74
C ALA A 217 -18.10 -6.33 13.25
N GLY A 218 -17.69 -7.50 13.76
CA GLY A 218 -18.23 -8.79 13.35
C GLY A 218 -17.76 -9.22 11.96
N ALA A 219 -16.60 -8.74 11.50
CA ALA A 219 -16.00 -9.22 10.27
C ALA A 219 -15.71 -10.72 10.39
N THR A 220 -15.91 -11.45 9.29
CA THR A 220 -15.56 -12.88 9.22
C THR A 220 -14.05 -13.08 9.35
N HIS A 221 -13.63 -14.27 9.76
CA HIS A 221 -12.21 -14.60 9.89
C HIS A 221 -11.42 -14.28 8.60
N ASP A 222 -11.91 -14.74 7.44
CA ASP A 222 -11.28 -14.49 6.14
C ASP A 222 -11.20 -13.00 5.80
N GLN A 223 -12.23 -12.21 6.15
CA GLN A 223 -12.20 -10.76 5.97
C GLN A 223 -11.14 -10.09 6.85
N ILE A 224 -10.96 -10.56 8.08
CA ILE A 224 -9.91 -10.02 8.97
C ILE A 224 -8.53 -10.35 8.38
N LEU A 225 -8.28 -11.61 8.03
CA LEU A 225 -7.02 -12.04 7.43
C LEU A 225 -6.70 -11.22 6.17
N ALA A 226 -7.63 -11.14 5.21
CA ALA A 226 -7.42 -10.45 3.95
C ALA A 226 -7.19 -8.94 4.12
N ASN A 227 -7.96 -8.28 5.00
CA ASN A 227 -7.82 -6.82 5.19
C ASN A 227 -6.60 -6.44 6.05
N VAL A 228 -6.17 -7.27 7.00
CA VAL A 228 -4.92 -7.04 7.71
C VAL A 228 -3.73 -7.20 6.75
N LYS A 229 -3.72 -8.24 5.91
CA LYS A 229 -2.70 -8.42 4.86
C LYS A 229 -2.69 -7.26 3.86
N LEU A 230 -3.86 -6.71 3.49
CA LEU A 230 -3.95 -5.48 2.69
C LEU A 230 -3.24 -4.30 3.37
N VAL A 231 -3.52 -4.05 4.65
CA VAL A 231 -2.89 -2.97 5.42
C VAL A 231 -1.37 -3.14 5.50
N ILE A 232 -0.88 -4.37 5.68
CA ILE A 232 0.56 -4.66 5.73
C ILE A 232 1.21 -4.37 4.37
N SER A 233 0.66 -4.94 3.29
CA SER A 233 1.26 -4.81 1.94
C SER A 233 1.38 -3.36 1.47
N GLY A 234 0.36 -2.53 1.71
CA GLY A 234 0.36 -1.11 1.31
C GLY A 234 0.79 -0.13 2.40
N GLY A 235 1.14 -0.63 3.59
CA GLY A 235 1.51 0.19 4.74
C GLY A 235 2.99 0.14 5.07
N GLN A 236 3.77 -0.73 4.40
CA GLN A 236 5.21 -0.82 4.58
C GLN A 236 5.94 0.01 3.51
N ASN A 237 5.70 -0.31 2.23
CA ASN A 237 6.49 0.24 1.12
C ASN A 237 6.20 1.72 0.91
N GLU A 238 4.93 2.11 0.86
CA GLU A 238 4.53 3.48 0.55
C GLU A 238 5.00 4.47 1.64
N PRO A 239 4.85 4.20 2.96
CA PRO A 239 5.43 5.07 3.98
C PRO A 239 6.96 5.05 4.00
N ARG A 240 7.61 3.90 3.81
CA ARG A 240 9.08 3.80 3.73
C ARG A 240 9.61 4.70 2.62
N ASP A 241 9.05 4.56 1.42
CA ASP A 241 9.50 5.29 0.23
C ASP A 241 9.13 6.77 0.32
N ALA A 242 8.02 7.12 0.98
CA ALA A 242 7.68 8.51 1.29
C ALA A 242 8.68 9.16 2.25
N ILE A 243 9.06 8.48 3.33
CA ILE A 243 10.01 9.00 4.32
C ILE A 243 11.40 9.13 3.70
N ALA A 244 11.93 8.05 3.12
CA ALA A 244 13.27 8.02 2.58
C ALA A 244 13.41 8.96 1.38
N GLY A 245 12.44 8.94 0.47
CA GLY A 245 12.50 9.75 -0.73
C GLY A 245 12.21 11.23 -0.50
N ALA A 246 11.32 11.60 0.43
CA ALA A 246 11.12 13.02 0.75
C ALA A 246 12.39 13.62 1.37
N ALA A 247 13.06 12.89 2.26
CA ALA A 247 14.34 13.32 2.81
C ALA A 247 15.43 13.42 1.74
N TRP A 248 15.54 12.43 0.84
CA TRP A 248 16.45 12.52 -0.31
C TRP A 248 16.15 13.74 -1.20
N ALA A 249 14.88 14.01 -1.50
CA ALA A 249 14.46 15.14 -2.32
C ALA A 249 14.89 16.46 -1.67
N LEU A 250 14.71 16.61 -0.37
CA LEU A 250 15.12 17.82 0.36
C LEU A 250 16.64 17.96 0.45
N LEU A 251 17.37 16.87 0.67
CA LEU A 251 18.84 16.89 0.71
C LEU A 251 19.46 17.21 -0.65
N THR A 252 18.75 16.92 -1.74
CA THR A 252 19.18 17.23 -3.12
C THR A 252 18.70 18.58 -3.63
N HIS A 253 17.72 19.21 -2.96
CA HIS A 253 17.18 20.54 -3.27
C HIS A 253 17.35 21.47 -2.04
N PRO A 254 18.58 21.95 -1.76
CA PRO A 254 18.90 22.65 -0.51
C PRO A 254 18.15 23.98 -0.32
N ASP A 255 17.69 24.62 -1.39
CA ASP A 255 16.81 25.79 -1.34
C ASP A 255 15.43 25.46 -0.75
N GLN A 256 14.86 24.31 -1.14
CA GLN A 256 13.60 23.81 -0.60
C GLN A 256 13.76 23.38 0.86
N LEU A 257 14.88 22.72 1.20
CA LEU A 257 15.21 22.39 2.58
C LEU A 257 15.37 23.64 3.46
N ALA A 258 16.05 24.68 2.96
CA ALA A 258 16.17 25.95 3.69
C ALA A 258 14.80 26.59 3.96
N SER A 259 13.92 26.59 2.95
CA SER A 259 12.55 27.11 3.06
C SER A 259 11.67 26.34 4.05
N LEU A 260 11.92 25.03 4.23
CA LEU A 260 11.27 24.24 5.29
C LEU A 260 11.85 24.57 6.67
N MET A 261 13.17 24.69 6.78
CA MET A 261 13.86 24.90 8.06
C MET A 261 13.61 26.30 8.63
N ASP A 262 13.44 27.31 7.79
CA ASP A 262 13.07 28.67 8.21
C ASP A 262 11.55 28.87 8.41
N GLY A 263 10.75 27.85 8.08
CA GLY A 263 9.30 27.84 8.26
C GLY A 263 8.48 28.57 7.18
N THR A 264 9.12 29.00 6.08
CA THR A 264 8.42 29.58 4.92
C THR A 264 7.46 28.56 4.29
N VAL A 265 7.87 27.30 4.22
CA VAL A 265 7.05 26.16 3.79
C VAL A 265 6.86 25.21 4.97
N GLY A 266 5.67 24.64 5.11
CA GLY A 266 5.38 23.62 6.13
C GLY A 266 5.67 22.20 5.65
N TRP A 267 5.97 21.28 6.58
CA TRP A 267 6.22 19.87 6.29
C TRP A 267 5.08 19.18 5.51
N ASP A 268 3.82 19.57 5.77
CA ASP A 268 2.66 19.03 5.04
C ASP A 268 2.75 19.32 3.52
N ARG A 269 3.24 20.51 3.14
CA ARG A 269 3.40 20.90 1.74
C ARG A 269 4.55 20.17 1.06
N ALA A 270 5.63 19.90 1.80
CA ALA A 270 6.73 19.08 1.28
C ALA A 270 6.31 17.63 1.08
N PHE A 271 5.53 17.07 2.01
CA PHE A 271 4.94 15.75 1.84
C PHE A 271 4.01 15.69 0.62
N ASP A 272 3.05 16.63 0.51
CA ASP A 272 2.13 16.73 -0.62
C ASP A 272 2.87 16.81 -1.97
N GLU A 273 3.93 17.63 -2.05
CA GLU A 273 4.72 17.77 -3.26
C GLU A 273 5.54 16.52 -3.59
N TYR A 274 6.11 15.87 -2.58
CA TYR A 274 6.84 14.62 -2.78
C TYR A 274 5.92 13.52 -3.34
N VAL A 275 4.76 13.31 -2.74
CA VAL A 275 3.83 12.27 -3.21
C VAL A 275 3.20 12.62 -4.57
N ARG A 276 3.08 13.91 -4.91
CA ARG A 276 2.70 14.37 -6.26
C ARG A 276 3.81 14.12 -7.29
N TRP A 277 5.07 14.35 -6.92
CA TRP A 277 6.20 14.24 -7.82
C TRP A 277 6.61 12.78 -8.08
N MET A 278 6.75 11.99 -7.02
CA MET A 278 7.25 10.61 -7.09
C MET A 278 6.16 9.55 -7.22
N ALA A 279 4.94 9.81 -6.71
CA ALA A 279 3.79 8.90 -6.73
C ALA A 279 4.14 7.42 -6.42
N PRO A 280 4.26 7.02 -5.14
CA PRO A 280 4.68 5.66 -4.74
C PRO A 280 3.87 4.52 -5.38
N ILE A 281 2.62 4.79 -5.77
CA ILE A 281 1.79 3.86 -6.55
C ILE A 281 1.78 4.31 -8.01
N GLY A 282 2.48 3.57 -8.87
CA GLY A 282 2.59 3.89 -10.30
C GLY A 282 1.39 3.47 -11.16
N MET A 283 0.58 2.50 -10.71
CA MET A 283 -0.57 1.99 -11.47
C MET A 283 -1.60 1.31 -10.56
N SER A 284 -2.89 1.45 -10.89
CA SER A 284 -3.98 0.70 -10.26
C SER A 284 -4.78 -0.06 -11.33
N PRO A 285 -4.72 -1.40 -11.37
CA PRO A 285 -5.45 -2.15 -12.38
C PRO A 285 -6.95 -2.21 -12.06
N ARG A 286 -7.76 -2.18 -13.12
CA ARG A 286 -9.21 -2.41 -13.10
C ARG A 286 -9.58 -3.49 -14.11
N ALA A 287 -10.62 -4.25 -13.82
CA ALA A 287 -11.18 -5.22 -14.76
C ALA A 287 -12.34 -4.58 -15.52
N SER A 288 -12.27 -4.58 -16.85
CA SER A 288 -13.48 -4.35 -17.63
C SER A 288 -14.31 -5.64 -17.67
N PRO A 289 -15.65 -5.60 -17.53
CA PRO A 289 -16.45 -6.79 -17.75
C PRO A 289 -16.13 -7.27 -19.17
N ALA A 290 -15.70 -8.53 -19.29
CA ALA A 290 -15.36 -9.10 -20.57
C ALA A 290 -16.53 -8.86 -21.53
N ALA A 291 -16.25 -8.29 -22.71
CA ALA A 291 -17.20 -8.42 -23.81
C ALA A 291 -17.53 -9.91 -23.92
N PRO A 292 -18.81 -10.33 -23.98
CA PRO A 292 -19.15 -11.74 -24.09
C PRO A 292 -18.34 -12.30 -25.24
N ARG A 293 -17.45 -13.27 -24.93
CA ARG A 293 -16.69 -13.98 -25.95
C ARG A 293 -17.73 -14.49 -26.92
N SER A 294 -17.69 -14.00 -28.16
CA SER A 294 -18.52 -14.51 -29.23
C SER A 294 -18.27 -16.01 -29.26
N ALA A 295 -19.29 -16.82 -28.98
CA ALA A 295 -19.19 -18.26 -29.11
C ALA A 295 -18.75 -18.54 -30.57
N MET A 296 -17.54 -19.06 -30.72
CA MET A 296 -17.13 -19.81 -31.91
C MET A 296 -17.37 -21.28 -31.64
#